data_AF-A0A0Q9A8C1-F1
#
_entry.id   AF-A0A0Q9A8C1-F1
#
_cell.length_a   1.000
_cell.length_b   1.000
_cell.length_c   1.000
_cell.angle_alpha   90.00
_cell.angle_beta   90.00
_cell.angle_gamma   90.00
#
_symmetry.space_group_name_H-M   'P 1'
#
loop_
_entity.id
_entity.type
_entity.pdbx_description
1 polymer ?
#
loop_
_entity_poly.entity_id
_entity_poly.type
_entity_poly.pdbx_seq_one_letter_code
_entity_poly.pdbx_strand_id
1 'polypeptide(L)'
;MSCIGGNNGSIIVTAANGITPYQYSINGGAFQASNIFTGLAAGTYNIVVRDAKQCSSVTVTATITEPTALAATATLTQGLTCGTGNATQPAVVTINVTAGTGTAPYQYSFNGGTNYSAVNTFTTYNSGTVTAYVKDANNCIIAVPLTINIPALNAPTNMDITGTPIYCAPAASMRFFLQLL
;
A
#
# COMPACT_ATOMS: atom_id res chain seq x y z
N MET A 1 -10.27 -13.13 -13.25
CA MET A 1 -9.29 -12.15 -13.78
C MET A 1 -8.23 -11.92 -12.72
N SER A 2 -7.00 -11.64 -13.13
CA SER A 2 -5.88 -11.56 -12.17
C SER A 2 -5.76 -10.19 -11.49
N CYS A 3 -6.04 -9.09 -12.19
CA CYS A 3 -6.01 -7.72 -11.66
C CYS A 3 -7.22 -6.89 -12.13
N ILE A 4 -7.49 -5.77 -11.46
CA ILE A 4 -8.38 -4.73 -11.97
C ILE A 4 -7.89 -4.23 -13.32
N GLY A 5 -8.80 -4.07 -14.28
CA GLY A 5 -8.49 -3.69 -15.66
C GLY A 5 -7.76 -4.78 -16.44
N GLY A 6 -7.65 -5.99 -15.90
CA GLY A 6 -7.07 -7.13 -16.58
C GLY A 6 -7.98 -7.67 -17.68
N ASN A 7 -7.39 -8.11 -18.79
CA ASN A 7 -8.11 -8.70 -19.92
C ASN A 7 -7.86 -10.20 -20.02
N ASN A 8 -7.76 -10.90 -18.90
CA ASN A 8 -7.42 -12.33 -18.87
C ASN A 8 -8.58 -13.23 -18.43
N GLY A 9 -9.81 -12.73 -18.51
CA GLY A 9 -11.02 -13.52 -18.34
C GLY A 9 -11.18 -14.56 -19.46
N SER A 10 -11.88 -15.64 -19.12
CA SER A 10 -12.23 -16.70 -20.06
C SER A 10 -13.67 -17.16 -19.86
N ILE A 11 -14.37 -17.45 -20.96
CA ILE A 11 -15.69 -18.07 -20.97
C ILE A 11 -15.58 -19.37 -21.75
N ILE A 12 -16.01 -20.48 -21.14
CA ILE A 12 -16.13 -21.79 -21.78
C ILE A 12 -17.60 -22.11 -21.92
N VAL A 13 -18.04 -22.41 -23.15
CA VAL A 13 -19.43 -22.70 -23.46
C VAL A 13 -19.61 -24.20 -23.66
N THR A 14 -20.54 -24.82 -22.94
CA THR A 14 -20.93 -26.21 -23.13
C THR A 14 -22.31 -26.25 -23.79
N ALA A 15 -22.36 -26.70 -25.04
CA ALA A 15 -23.61 -26.84 -25.78
C ALA A 15 -24.12 -28.28 -25.71
N ALA A 16 -25.43 -28.45 -25.58
CA ALA A 16 -26.11 -29.74 -25.55
C ALA A 16 -27.43 -29.66 -26.36
N ASN A 17 -28.00 -30.82 -26.69
CA ASN A 17 -29.33 -30.97 -27.30
C ASN A 17 -29.49 -30.38 -28.72
N GLY A 18 -28.41 -30.18 -29.48
CA GLY A 18 -28.45 -29.84 -30.91
C GLY A 18 -27.63 -30.80 -31.76
N ILE A 19 -27.38 -30.42 -33.02
CA ILE A 19 -26.65 -31.25 -33.99
C ILE A 19 -25.23 -30.70 -34.19
N THR A 20 -24.24 -31.56 -34.01
CA THR A 20 -22.83 -31.21 -34.23
C THR A 20 -22.50 -31.08 -35.72
N PRO A 21 -21.51 -30.23 -36.11
CA PRO A 21 -20.71 -29.37 -35.24
C PRO A 21 -21.48 -28.12 -34.75
N TYR A 22 -21.12 -27.64 -33.56
CA TYR A 22 -21.59 -26.36 -33.04
C TYR A 22 -20.65 -25.22 -33.43
N GLN A 23 -21.21 -24.03 -33.54
CA GLN A 23 -20.49 -22.77 -33.65
C GLN A 23 -20.95 -21.81 -32.56
N TYR A 24 -20.05 -20.96 -32.10
CA TYR A 24 -20.26 -20.07 -30.95
C TYR A 24 -20.01 -18.63 -31.37
N SER A 25 -20.85 -17.71 -30.93
CA SER A 25 -20.70 -16.27 -31.11
C SER A 25 -20.75 -15.57 -29.76
N ILE A 26 -19.90 -14.55 -29.60
CA ILE A 26 -19.85 -13.66 -28.44
C ILE A 26 -20.19 -12.24 -28.88
N ASN A 27 -21.08 -11.57 -28.16
CA ASN A 27 -21.52 -10.19 -28.39
C ASN A 27 -21.98 -9.90 -29.83
N GLY A 28 -22.58 -10.88 -30.51
CA GLY A 28 -23.03 -10.73 -31.90
C GLY A 28 -21.90 -10.75 -32.95
N GLY A 29 -20.68 -11.14 -32.55
CA GLY A 29 -19.56 -11.33 -33.46
C GLY A 29 -19.69 -12.54 -34.38
N ALA A 30 -18.68 -12.76 -35.22
CA ALA A 30 -18.65 -13.90 -36.13
C ALA A 30 -18.69 -15.23 -35.35
N PHE A 31 -19.38 -16.22 -35.92
CA PHE A 31 -19.42 -17.56 -35.36
C PHE A 31 -18.08 -18.27 -35.55
N GLN A 32 -17.61 -18.92 -34.49
CA GLN A 32 -16.36 -19.68 -34.48
C GLN A 32 -16.59 -21.11 -33.97
N ALA A 33 -15.72 -22.05 -34.34
CA ALA A 33 -15.82 -23.44 -33.90
C ALA A 33 -15.36 -23.63 -32.44
N SER A 34 -14.44 -22.77 -31.96
CA SER A 34 -13.95 -22.82 -30.57
C SER A 34 -15.05 -22.42 -29.60
N ASN A 35 -15.25 -23.22 -28.57
CA ASN A 35 -16.17 -22.94 -27.47
C ASN A 35 -15.52 -22.16 -26.32
N ILE A 36 -14.25 -21.78 -26.47
CA ILE A 36 -13.48 -21.03 -25.48
C ILE A 36 -13.23 -19.62 -26.01
N PHE A 37 -13.64 -18.62 -25.24
CA PHE A 37 -13.33 -17.21 -25.45
C PHE A 37 -12.37 -16.75 -24.36
N THR A 38 -11.16 -16.34 -24.74
CA THR A 38 -10.14 -15.80 -23.81
C THR A 38 -9.90 -14.32 -24.08
N GLY A 39 -9.11 -13.66 -23.24
CA GLY A 39 -8.75 -12.26 -23.48
C GLY A 39 -9.84 -11.26 -23.06
N LEU A 40 -10.80 -11.70 -22.23
CA LEU A 40 -11.99 -10.93 -21.90
C LEU A 40 -11.75 -10.04 -20.66
N ALA A 41 -12.19 -8.79 -20.74
CA ALA A 41 -12.25 -7.87 -19.60
C ALA A 41 -13.46 -8.18 -18.70
N ALA A 42 -13.57 -7.54 -17.54
CA ALA A 42 -14.82 -7.58 -16.78
C ALA A 42 -15.95 -6.97 -17.60
N GLY A 43 -17.11 -7.60 -17.52
CA GLY A 43 -18.27 -7.20 -18.29
C GLY A 43 -19.29 -8.32 -18.45
N THR A 44 -20.39 -7.98 -19.11
CA THR A 44 -21.43 -8.93 -19.50
C THR A 44 -21.24 -9.28 -20.96
N TYR A 45 -21.27 -10.58 -21.26
CA TYR A 45 -21.08 -11.14 -22.58
C TYR A 45 -22.32 -11.90 -23.01
N ASN A 46 -22.82 -11.58 -24.20
CA ASN A 46 -23.96 -12.23 -24.83
C ASN A 46 -23.48 -13.38 -25.69
N ILE A 47 -23.82 -14.62 -25.33
CA ILE A 47 -23.40 -15.83 -26.03
C ILE A 47 -24.57 -16.38 -26.83
N VAL A 48 -24.30 -16.75 -28.08
CA VAL A 48 -25.23 -17.48 -28.94
C VAL A 48 -24.51 -18.71 -29.51
N VAL A 49 -25.17 -19.85 -29.45
CA VAL A 49 -24.69 -21.10 -30.06
C VAL A 49 -25.52 -21.40 -31.29
N ARG A 50 -24.88 -21.87 -32.36
CA ARG A 50 -25.54 -22.32 -33.59
C ARG A 50 -25.15 -23.76 -33.88
N ASP A 51 -26.12 -24.56 -34.27
CA ASP A 51 -25.90 -25.96 -34.65
C ASP A 51 -25.63 -26.15 -36.15
N ALA A 52 -25.38 -27.39 -36.59
CA ALA A 52 -25.11 -27.71 -37.99
C ALA A 52 -26.28 -27.38 -38.94
N LYS A 53 -27.52 -27.29 -38.44
CA LYS A 53 -28.72 -26.92 -39.21
C LYS A 53 -28.96 -25.42 -39.25
N GLN A 54 -28.03 -24.61 -38.74
CA GLN A 54 -28.14 -23.15 -38.64
C GLN A 54 -29.20 -22.68 -37.64
N CYS A 55 -29.70 -23.55 -36.76
CA CYS A 55 -30.56 -23.16 -35.66
C CYS A 55 -29.73 -22.47 -34.58
N SER A 56 -30.12 -21.26 -34.19
CA SER A 56 -29.44 -20.50 -33.13
C SER A 56 -30.17 -20.65 -31.80
N SER A 57 -29.43 -20.76 -30.71
CA SER A 57 -29.97 -20.74 -29.36
C SER A 57 -30.54 -19.36 -29.02
N VAL A 58 -31.34 -19.30 -27.95
CA VAL A 58 -31.57 -18.02 -27.27
C VAL A 58 -30.24 -17.43 -26.79
N THR A 59 -30.18 -16.10 -26.68
CA THR A 59 -29.01 -15.42 -26.14
C THR A 59 -28.87 -15.72 -24.64
N VAL A 60 -27.71 -16.21 -24.24
CA VAL A 60 -27.37 -16.47 -22.83
C VAL A 60 -26.31 -15.48 -22.39
N THR A 61 -26.54 -14.81 -21.26
CA THR A 61 -25.60 -13.85 -20.69
C THR A 61 -24.61 -14.54 -19.76
N ALA A 62 -23.31 -14.25 -19.92
CA ALA A 62 -22.26 -14.62 -18.99
C ALA A 62 -21.59 -13.36 -18.43
N THR A 63 -21.37 -13.30 -17.12
CA THR A 63 -20.76 -12.14 -16.45
C THR A 63 -19.36 -12.48 -15.95
N ILE A 64 -18.37 -11.66 -16.32
CA ILE A 64 -17.02 -11.71 -15.75
C ILE A 64 -16.89 -10.55 -14.78
N THR A 65 -16.55 -10.85 -13.53
CA THR A 65 -16.33 -9.85 -12.47
C THR A 65 -14.85 -9.53 -12.29
N GLU A 66 -14.56 -8.31 -11.82
CA GLU A 66 -13.22 -7.93 -11.39
C GLU A 66 -12.91 -8.46 -9.99
N PRO A 67 -11.63 -8.76 -9.68
CA PRO A 67 -11.21 -8.97 -8.31
C PRO A 67 -11.29 -7.65 -7.52
N THR A 68 -11.45 -7.75 -6.20
CA THR A 68 -11.40 -6.58 -5.30
C THR A 68 -10.06 -5.85 -5.43
N ALA A 69 -10.12 -4.54 -5.64
CA ALA A 69 -8.94 -3.68 -5.76
C ALA A 69 -8.00 -3.87 -4.56
N LEU A 70 -6.70 -4.08 -4.80
CA LEU A 70 -5.70 -4.07 -3.74
C LEU A 70 -5.67 -2.69 -3.06
N ALA A 71 -5.92 -2.66 -1.75
CA ALA A 71 -5.85 -1.45 -0.95
C ALA A 71 -4.89 -1.66 0.22
N ALA A 72 -4.18 -0.60 0.60
CA ALA A 72 -3.26 -0.61 1.72
C ALA A 72 -3.14 0.80 2.32
N THR A 73 -2.60 0.87 3.52
CA THR A 73 -2.30 2.12 4.24
C THR A 73 -0.87 2.11 4.73
N ALA A 74 -0.22 3.27 4.70
CA ALA A 74 1.08 3.47 5.34
C ALA A 74 0.89 4.15 6.69
N THR A 75 1.57 3.66 7.73
CA THR A 75 1.57 4.26 9.06
C THR A 75 2.99 4.50 9.55
N LEU A 76 3.22 5.65 10.19
CA LEU A 76 4.45 5.93 10.91
C LEU A 76 4.33 5.31 12.30
N THR A 77 4.86 4.10 12.48
CA THR A 77 4.78 3.36 13.75
C THR A 77 5.82 3.84 14.75
N GLN A 78 6.94 4.37 14.28
CA GLN A 78 7.92 5.07 15.09
C GLN A 78 8.45 6.29 14.33
N GLY A 79 8.38 7.48 14.95
CA GLY A 79 9.01 8.68 14.42
C GLY A 79 10.51 8.73 14.73
N LEU A 80 11.22 9.68 14.12
CA LEU A 80 12.60 9.98 14.54
C LEU A 80 12.58 10.45 16.00
N THR A 81 13.48 9.92 16.82
CA THR A 81 13.65 10.34 18.21
C THR A 81 15.13 10.50 18.55
N CYS A 82 15.45 11.14 19.67
CA CYS A 82 16.82 11.23 20.19
C CYS A 82 16.99 10.22 21.32
N GLY A 83 17.99 9.35 21.22
CA GLY A 83 18.37 8.38 22.25
C GLY A 83 19.39 8.94 23.24
N THR A 84 20.02 8.03 24.00
CA THR A 84 21.09 8.37 24.94
C THR A 84 22.24 9.08 24.22
N GLY A 85 22.79 10.14 24.83
CA GLY A 85 23.84 10.95 24.23
C GLY A 85 23.40 11.75 22.99
N ASN A 86 22.10 12.00 22.81
CA ASN A 86 21.52 12.69 21.65
C ASN A 86 21.73 11.97 20.30
N ALA A 87 21.94 10.65 20.31
CA ALA A 87 22.05 9.87 19.09
C ALA A 87 20.69 9.67 18.41
N THR A 88 20.58 9.98 17.12
CA THR A 88 19.35 9.80 16.32
C THR A 88 18.89 8.34 16.33
N GLN A 89 17.63 8.11 16.68
CA GLN A 89 16.94 6.84 16.55
C GLN A 89 16.10 6.82 15.27
N PRO A 90 16.00 5.67 14.60
CA PRO A 90 15.36 5.59 13.30
C PRO A 90 13.84 5.73 13.40
N ALA A 91 13.24 6.23 12.33
CA ALA A 91 11.82 6.13 12.08
C ALA A 91 11.51 4.77 11.43
N VAL A 92 10.34 4.22 11.77
CA VAL A 92 9.80 2.99 11.18
C VAL A 92 8.45 3.29 10.55
N VAL A 93 8.35 2.99 9.26
CA VAL A 93 7.09 3.00 8.50
C VAL A 93 6.63 1.57 8.32
N THR A 94 5.34 1.33 8.55
CA THR A 94 4.72 0.01 8.36
C THR A 94 3.60 0.12 7.33
N ILE A 95 3.55 -0.83 6.40
CA ILE A 95 2.45 -0.95 5.43
C ILE A 95 1.47 -2.02 5.90
N ASN A 96 0.19 -1.66 5.91
CA ASN A 96 -0.91 -2.54 6.29
C ASN A 96 -1.85 -2.70 5.09
N VAL A 97 -1.97 -3.92 4.56
CA VAL A 97 -2.92 -4.25 3.49
C VAL A 97 -4.33 -4.36 4.08
N THR A 98 -5.31 -3.76 3.41
CA THR A 98 -6.72 -3.81 3.82
C THR A 98 -7.25 -5.24 3.66
N ALA A 99 -7.85 -5.78 4.72
CA ALA A 99 -8.41 -7.13 4.69
C ALA A 99 -9.47 -7.29 3.58
N GLY A 100 -9.46 -8.43 2.89
CA GLY A 100 -10.38 -8.71 1.78
C GLY A 100 -10.02 -8.04 0.44
N THR A 101 -8.86 -7.39 0.36
CA THR A 101 -8.35 -6.77 -0.88
C THR A 101 -7.10 -7.48 -1.39
N GLY A 102 -6.95 -7.57 -2.73
CA GLY A 102 -5.83 -8.27 -3.37
C GLY A 102 -5.73 -9.76 -3.04
N THR A 103 -4.66 -10.42 -3.50
CA THR A 103 -4.40 -11.84 -3.25
C THR A 103 -3.05 -12.04 -2.56
N ALA A 104 -3.03 -12.63 -1.37
CA ALA A 104 -1.79 -12.98 -0.67
C ALA A 104 -1.00 -14.09 -1.40
N PRO A 105 0.35 -14.16 -1.27
CA PRO A 105 1.22 -13.29 -0.49
C PRO A 105 1.45 -11.90 -1.11
N TYR A 106 1.73 -10.91 -0.26
CA TYR A 106 2.04 -9.53 -0.66
C TYR A 106 3.54 -9.25 -0.65
N GLN A 107 3.98 -8.39 -1.54
CA GLN A 107 5.32 -7.83 -1.58
C GLN A 107 5.27 -6.31 -1.55
N TYR A 108 6.28 -5.70 -0.95
CA TYR A 108 6.35 -4.27 -0.67
C TYR A 108 7.61 -3.69 -1.29
N SER A 109 7.49 -2.46 -1.81
CA SER A 109 8.60 -1.70 -2.34
C SER A 109 8.56 -0.29 -1.77
N PHE A 110 9.70 0.23 -1.34
CA PHE A 110 9.84 1.57 -0.78
C PHE A 110 10.77 2.41 -1.67
N ASN A 111 10.45 3.71 -1.80
CA ASN A 111 11.28 4.72 -2.48
C ASN A 111 11.64 4.38 -3.94
N GLY A 112 10.65 4.02 -4.76
CA GLY A 112 10.84 3.91 -6.21
C GLY A 112 10.15 2.74 -6.90
N GLY A 113 9.59 1.77 -6.16
CA GLY A 113 8.77 0.71 -6.76
C GLY A 113 9.54 -0.33 -7.58
N THR A 114 10.88 -0.35 -7.52
CA THR A 114 11.73 -1.21 -8.36
C THR A 114 12.06 -2.55 -7.71
N ASN A 115 12.29 -2.57 -6.39
CA ASN A 115 12.64 -3.76 -5.63
C ASN A 115 11.50 -4.15 -4.69
N TYR A 116 11.02 -5.40 -4.80
CA TYR A 116 9.92 -5.92 -4.00
C TYR A 116 10.41 -6.98 -3.02
N SER A 117 9.96 -6.90 -1.78
CA SER A 117 10.32 -7.79 -0.68
C SER A 117 9.09 -8.20 0.12
N ALA A 118 9.15 -9.32 0.85
CA ALA A 118 8.09 -9.72 1.79
C ALA A 118 8.06 -8.85 3.08
N VAL A 119 9.07 -8.01 3.28
CA VAL A 119 9.18 -7.13 4.47
C VAL A 119 8.28 -5.91 4.29
N ASN A 120 7.29 -5.76 5.17
CA ASN A 120 6.30 -4.67 5.13
C ASN A 120 6.72 -3.43 5.94
N THR A 121 7.95 -3.39 6.44
CA THR A 121 8.50 -2.27 7.20
C THR A 121 9.65 -1.60 6.46
N PHE A 122 9.79 -0.29 6.68
CA PHE A 122 10.89 0.51 6.17
C PHE A 122 11.47 1.36 7.30
N THR A 123 12.79 1.24 7.49
CA THR A 123 13.52 1.93 8.56
C THR A 123 14.44 2.98 7.96
N THR A 124 14.40 4.21 8.48
CA THR A 124 15.26 5.31 8.00
C THR A 124 15.67 6.23 9.14
N TYR A 125 16.86 6.83 9.02
CA TYR A 125 17.36 7.85 9.93
C TYR A 125 17.13 9.28 9.41
N ASN A 126 16.57 9.40 8.21
CA ASN A 126 16.34 10.67 7.54
C ASN A 126 14.87 11.06 7.64
N SER A 127 14.63 12.37 7.77
CA SER A 127 13.30 12.95 7.60
C SER A 127 12.96 13.08 6.11
N GLY A 128 11.68 13.31 5.81
CA GLY A 128 11.18 13.48 4.45
C GLY A 128 10.07 12.50 4.10
N THR A 129 9.67 12.52 2.82
CA THR A 129 8.57 11.70 2.33
C THR A 129 9.06 10.33 1.88
N VAL A 130 8.41 9.27 2.37
CA VAL A 130 8.59 7.90 1.93
C VAL A 130 7.40 7.52 1.06
N THR A 131 7.69 6.97 -0.13
CA THR A 131 6.67 6.38 -1.02
C THR A 131 6.72 4.87 -0.93
N ALA A 132 5.57 4.20 -0.87
CA ALA A 132 5.49 2.75 -0.87
C ALA A 132 4.50 2.21 -1.92
N TYR A 133 4.88 1.09 -2.52
CA TYR A 133 4.06 0.30 -3.43
C TYR A 133 3.84 -1.08 -2.81
N VAL A 134 2.63 -1.61 -2.99
CA VAL A 134 2.28 -2.99 -2.62
C VAL A 134 1.95 -3.74 -3.89
N LYS A 135 2.45 -4.96 -4.00
CA LYS A 135 2.18 -5.91 -5.08
C LYS A 135 1.63 -7.20 -4.50
N ASP A 136 0.57 -7.73 -5.09
CA ASP A 136 -0.03 -8.99 -4.66
C ASP A 136 0.52 -10.21 -5.43
N ALA A 137 0.01 -11.41 -5.14
CA ALA A 137 0.44 -12.66 -5.77
C ALA A 137 0.09 -12.77 -7.26
N ASN A 138 -0.88 -11.98 -7.73
CA ASN A 138 -1.25 -11.87 -9.14
C ASN A 138 -0.43 -10.80 -9.87
N ASN A 139 0.59 -10.25 -9.22
CA ASN A 139 1.42 -9.13 -9.67
C ASN A 139 0.64 -7.80 -9.82
N CYS A 140 -0.51 -7.65 -9.18
CA CYS A 140 -1.25 -6.40 -9.18
C CYS A 140 -0.58 -5.41 -8.23
N ILE A 141 -0.25 -4.22 -8.72
CA ILE A 141 0.34 -3.16 -7.91
C ILE A 141 -0.76 -2.16 -7.52
N ILE A 142 -0.71 -1.62 -6.31
CA ILE A 142 -1.61 -0.55 -5.88
C ILE A 142 -1.56 0.63 -6.88
N ALA A 143 -2.72 1.11 -7.30
CA ALA A 143 -2.83 2.11 -8.36
C ALA A 143 -2.23 3.48 -7.98
N VAL A 144 -2.30 3.84 -6.69
CA VAL A 144 -1.74 5.07 -6.14
C VAL A 144 -0.68 4.70 -5.10
N PRO A 145 0.55 5.22 -5.21
CA PRO A 145 1.57 4.97 -4.20
C PRO A 145 1.14 5.56 -2.86
N LEU A 146 1.44 4.83 -1.79
CA LEU A 146 1.24 5.30 -0.43
C LEU A 146 2.34 6.31 -0.10
N THR A 147 1.97 7.48 0.42
CA THR A 147 2.92 8.52 0.83
C THR A 147 2.83 8.75 2.32
N ILE A 148 3.96 8.73 3.01
CA ILE A 148 4.04 9.08 4.43
C ILE A 148 5.16 10.09 4.64
N ASN A 149 4.87 11.15 5.39
CA ASN A 149 5.87 12.16 5.75
C ASN A 149 6.47 11.85 7.12
N ILE A 150 7.79 11.75 7.18
CA ILE A 150 8.56 11.58 8.41
C ILE A 150 9.02 12.98 8.86
N PRO A 151 8.50 13.52 9.97
CA PRO A 151 8.89 14.83 10.47
C PRO A 151 10.37 14.87 10.84
N ALA A 152 11.01 16.03 10.65
CA ALA A 152 12.35 16.27 11.17
C ALA A 152 12.35 16.37 12.70
N LEU A 153 13.49 16.05 13.31
CA LEU A 153 13.71 16.30 14.73
C LEU A 153 13.77 17.81 14.98
N ASN A 154 12.98 18.29 15.94
CA ASN A 154 13.00 19.69 16.36
C ASN A 154 14.09 19.89 17.41
N ALA A 155 14.93 20.91 17.21
CA ALA A 155 15.89 21.33 18.23
C ALA A 155 15.18 22.00 19.42
N PRO A 156 15.72 21.91 20.65
CA PRO A 156 15.23 22.69 21.78
C PRO A 156 15.35 24.19 21.48
N THR A 157 14.27 24.95 21.66
CA THR A 157 14.23 26.39 21.34
C THR A 157 14.31 27.30 22.56
N ASN A 158 14.20 26.75 23.77
CA ASN A 158 14.30 27.53 25.00
C ASN A 158 15.10 26.77 26.07
N MET A 159 15.82 27.54 26.89
CA MET A 159 16.49 27.07 28.08
C MET A 159 16.30 28.13 29.17
N ASP A 160 15.37 27.88 30.09
CA ASP A 160 15.19 28.74 31.26
C ASP A 160 16.12 28.27 32.37
N ILE A 161 17.04 29.14 32.78
CA ILE A 161 17.94 28.91 33.92
C ILE A 161 17.57 29.90 35.01
N THR A 162 17.05 29.41 36.12
CA THR A 162 16.80 30.23 37.31
C THR A 162 17.92 30.02 38.33
N GLY A 163 18.60 31.09 38.70
CA GLY A 163 19.56 31.12 39.81
C GLY A 163 19.11 32.09 40.90
N THR A 164 19.23 31.71 42.16
CA THR A 164 19.09 32.64 43.27
C THR A 164 20.41 33.37 43.50
N PRO A 165 20.43 34.72 43.61
CA PRO A 165 21.66 35.44 43.90
C PRO A 165 22.17 35.12 45.31
N ILE A 166 23.47 34.86 45.43
CA ILE A 166 24.16 34.73 46.72
C ILE A 166 24.67 36.13 47.12
N TYR A 167 24.20 36.64 48.24
CA TYR A 167 24.74 37.85 48.86
C TYR A 167 25.71 37.45 49.98
N CYS A 168 26.98 37.82 49.86
CA CYS A 168 27.89 37.77 51.00
C CYS A 168 27.47 38.85 52.00
N ALA A 169 27.08 38.45 53.21
CA ALA A 169 26.97 39.40 54.32
C ALA A 169 28.35 40.04 54.55
N PRO A 170 28.47 41.38 54.65
CA PRO A 170 29.76 41.99 54.97
C PRO A 170 30.22 41.46 56.32
N ALA A 171 31.39 40.82 56.33
CA ALA A 171 32.05 40.42 57.58
C ALA A 171 32.19 41.65 58.46
N ALA A 172 31.61 41.60 59.66
CA ALA A 172 31.81 42.65 60.65
C ALA A 172 33.33 42.83 60.82
N SER A 173 33.83 44.01 60.46
CA SER A 173 35.22 44.41 60.61
C SER A 173 35.61 44.25 62.08
N MET A 174 36.36 43.20 62.40
CA MET A 174 36.94 42.98 63.73
C MET A 174 37.99 44.07 63.97
N ARG A 175 37.58 45.22 64.55
CA ARG A 175 38.51 46.21 65.10
C ARG A 175 39.04 45.66 66.41
N PHE A 176 40.24 45.07 66.34
CA PHE A 176 41.08 44.79 67.51
C PHE A 176 41.56 46.13 68.07
N PHE A 177 40.97 46.62 69.17
CA PHE A 177 41.50 47.77 69.89
C PHE A 177 42.45 47.25 70.97
N LEU A 178 43.74 47.29 70.66
CA LEU A 178 44.82 47.14 71.62
C LEU A 178 45.15 48.54 72.15
N GLN A 179 44.84 48.86 73.41
CA GLN A 179 45.63 49.84 74.17
C GLN A 179 45.39 49.79 75.68
N LEU A 180 46.51 49.97 76.38
CA LEU A 180 46.78 49.83 77.82
C LEU A 180 46.03 50.84 78.69
N LEU A 181 45.61 50.39 79.88
CA LEU A 181 46.01 50.90 81.21
C LEU A 181 45.50 49.96 82.30
#